data_AF-A0A2Z3V0Z4-F1
#
_entry.id   AF-A0A2Z3V0Z4-F1
#
_cell.length_a   1.000
_cell.length_b   1.000
_cell.length_c   1.000
_cell.angle_alpha   90.00
_cell.angle_beta   90.00
_cell.angle_gamma   90.00
#
_symmetry.space_group_name_H-M   'P 1'
#
loop_
_entity.id
_entity.type
_entity.pdbx_description
1 polymer ?
#
loop_
_entity_poly.entity_id
_entity_poly.type
_entity_poly.pdbx_seq_one_letter_code
_entity_poly.pdbx_strand_id
1 'polypeptide(L)'
;MVTSLLERLARAERSALQQVDELRTRLAEAEEQVQRLSITRQTLTLLADHDGEDEGRDAGEQPGLDPHDPEGATSPLPALRGWREQAVALLATAERPMRAREIVQALGRPDTRSQVEGMRSRLQRLVTDGWLRRDGSTREFWYRCRVSLGTSV
;
A
#
# COMPACT_ATOMS: atom_id res chain seq x y z
N MET A 1 13.37 23.93 56.37
CA MET A 1 14.00 23.68 55.05
C MET A 1 13.56 22.35 54.43
N VAL A 2 13.66 21.22 55.14
CA VAL A 2 13.25 19.89 54.62
C VAL A 2 11.78 19.84 54.19
N THR A 3 10.87 20.46 54.94
CA THR A 3 9.43 20.55 54.61
C THR A 3 9.15 21.24 53.27
N SER A 4 9.80 22.36 52.97
CA SER A 4 9.67 23.07 51.69
C SER A 4 10.17 22.24 50.49
N LEU A 5 11.19 21.40 50.70
CA LEU A 5 11.72 20.52 49.65
C LEU A 5 10.74 19.38 49.35
N LEU A 6 10.12 18.79 50.38
CA LEU A 6 9.07 17.78 50.24
C LEU A 6 7.83 18.33 49.53
N GLU A 7 7.39 19.55 49.86
CA GLU A 7 6.27 20.20 49.16
C GLU A 7 6.55 20.44 47.68
N ARG A 8 7.79 20.86 47.34
CA ARG A 8 8.22 21.04 45.95
C ARG A 8 8.22 19.72 45.20
N LEU A 9 8.69 18.64 45.83
CA LEU A 9 8.69 17.30 45.25
C LEU A 9 7.27 16.78 45.03
N ALA A 10 6.38 16.93 46.01
CA ALA A 10 4.97 16.54 45.88
C ALA A 10 4.24 17.33 44.78
N ARG A 11 4.59 18.60 44.56
CA ARG A 11 4.07 19.40 43.42
C ARG A 11 4.61 18.89 42.08
N ALA A 12 5.89 18.57 42.01
CA ALA A 12 6.51 18.03 40.80
C ALA A 12 5.93 16.65 40.44
N GLU A 13 5.72 15.79 41.43
CA GLU A 13 5.08 14.48 41.25
C GLU A 13 3.66 14.61 40.72
N ARG A 14 2.84 15.49 41.32
CA ARG A 14 1.48 15.76 40.83
C ARG A 14 1.48 16.29 39.39
N SER A 15 2.38 17.21 39.07
CA SER A 15 2.59 17.70 37.70
C SER A 15 2.95 16.57 36.74
N ALA A 16 3.87 15.69 37.12
CA ALA A 16 4.30 14.58 36.28
C ALA A 16 3.16 13.58 36.04
N LEU A 17 2.40 13.25 37.07
CA LEU A 17 1.23 12.37 36.96
C LEU A 17 0.16 12.97 36.05
N GLN A 18 -0.11 14.28 36.16
CA GLN A 18 -1.02 14.97 35.24
C GLN A 18 -0.54 14.92 33.79
N GLN A 19 0.76 15.09 33.53
CA GLN A 19 1.32 14.97 32.18
C GLN A 19 1.18 13.54 31.64
N VAL A 20 1.39 12.53 32.48
CA VAL A 20 1.20 11.12 32.08
C VAL A 20 -0.25 10.85 31.71
N ASP A 21 -1.20 11.37 32.47
CA ASP A 21 -2.64 11.18 32.22
C ASP A 21 -3.09 11.85 30.91
N GLU A 22 -2.63 13.08 30.67
CA GLU A 22 -2.83 13.81 29.42
C GLU A 22 -2.27 13.03 28.22
N LEU A 23 -1.03 12.52 28.33
CA LEU A 23 -0.42 11.73 27.27
C LEU A 23 -1.16 10.42 27.00
N ARG A 24 -1.65 9.75 28.04
CA ARG A 24 -2.48 8.54 27.90
C ARG A 24 -3.79 8.83 27.18
N THR A 25 -4.42 9.96 27.49
CA THR A 25 -5.65 10.39 26.81
C THR A 25 -5.40 10.62 25.33
N ARG A 26 -4.34 11.38 24.99
CA ARG A 26 -3.95 11.61 23.59
C ARG A 26 -3.57 10.34 22.85
N LEU A 27 -2.93 9.39 23.52
CA LEU A 27 -2.61 8.09 22.96
C LEU A 27 -3.89 7.31 22.62
N ALA A 28 -4.85 7.26 23.54
CA ALA A 28 -6.13 6.59 23.31
C ALA A 28 -6.90 7.21 22.12
N GLU A 29 -6.94 8.53 22.01
CA GLU A 29 -7.55 9.23 20.87
C GLU A 29 -6.85 8.90 19.54
N ALA A 30 -5.51 8.87 19.54
CA ALA A 30 -4.74 8.52 18.35
C ALA A 30 -4.94 7.05 17.95
N GLU A 31 -5.00 6.13 18.92
CA GLU A 31 -5.30 4.72 18.70
C GLU A 31 -6.69 4.52 18.11
N GLU A 32 -7.72 5.21 18.63
CA GLU A 32 -9.08 5.20 18.09
C GLU A 32 -9.11 5.70 16.64
N GLN A 33 -8.41 6.80 16.36
CA GLN A 33 -8.30 7.34 15.01
C GLN A 33 -7.68 6.34 14.03
N VAL A 34 -6.61 5.64 14.46
CA VAL A 34 -5.97 4.59 13.66
C VAL A 34 -6.92 3.40 13.47
N GLN A 35 -7.63 2.98 14.53
CA GLN A 35 -8.60 1.90 14.44
C GLN A 35 -9.72 2.24 13.46
N ARG A 36 -10.28 3.46 13.52
CA ARG A 36 -11.30 3.93 12.57
C ARG A 36 -10.81 3.89 11.13
N LEU A 37 -9.60 4.39 10.86
CA LEU A 37 -9.01 4.33 9.53
C LEU A 37 -8.76 2.89 9.06
N SER A 38 -8.40 1.99 9.97
CA SER A 38 -8.22 0.56 9.68
C SER A 38 -9.55 -0.09 9.27
N ILE A 39 -10.64 0.22 9.98
CA ILE A 39 -11.99 -0.23 9.64
C ILE A 39 -12.39 0.31 8.27
N THR A 40 -12.23 1.60 8.01
CA THR A 40 -12.53 2.20 6.70
C THR A 40 -11.72 1.53 5.59
N ARG A 41 -10.43 1.26 5.81
CA ARG A 41 -9.59 0.55 4.83
C ARG A 41 -10.10 -0.88 4.58
N GLN A 42 -10.51 -1.60 5.62
CA GLN A 42 -11.10 -2.93 5.48
C GLN A 42 -12.40 -2.88 4.67
N THR A 43 -13.31 -1.95 4.98
CA THR A 43 -14.55 -1.77 4.24
C THR A 43 -14.29 -1.45 2.76
N LEU A 44 -13.36 -0.53 2.47
CA LEU A 44 -12.98 -0.21 1.09
C LEU A 44 -12.35 -1.40 0.37
N THR A 45 -11.61 -2.25 1.08
CA THR A 45 -11.03 -3.47 0.50
C THR A 45 -12.13 -4.48 0.17
N LEU A 46 -13.12 -4.65 1.05
CA LEU A 46 -14.27 -5.54 0.82
C LEU A 46 -15.12 -5.07 -0.37
N LEU A 47 -15.43 -3.77 -0.44
CA LEU A 47 -16.15 -3.19 -1.58
C LEU A 47 -15.37 -3.37 -2.89
N ALA A 48 -14.07 -3.12 -2.88
CA ALA A 48 -13.22 -3.32 -4.06
C ALA A 48 -13.10 -4.81 -4.48
N ASP A 49 -13.24 -5.76 -3.55
CA ASP A 49 -13.29 -7.19 -3.87
C ASP A 49 -14.67 -7.56 -4.46
N HIS A 50 -15.78 -6.92 -4.04
CA HIS A 50 -17.13 -7.14 -4.59
C HIS A 50 -17.33 -6.49 -5.97
N ASP A 51 -16.79 -5.28 -6.20
CA ASP A 51 -16.77 -4.64 -7.54
C ASP A 51 -16.00 -5.49 -8.57
N GLY A 52 -15.21 -6.46 -8.13
CA GLY A 52 -14.52 -7.43 -8.98
C GLY A 52 -15.35 -8.65 -9.39
N GLU A 53 -16.56 -8.84 -8.83
CA GLU A 53 -17.44 -9.98 -9.10
C GLU A 53 -18.54 -9.66 -10.14
N ASP A 54 -18.85 -8.38 -10.39
CA ASP A 54 -19.87 -7.94 -11.36
C ASP A 54 -19.36 -7.76 -12.81
N GLU A 55 -18.05 -7.90 -13.08
CA GLU A 55 -17.48 -7.88 -14.44
C GLU A 55 -17.44 -9.28 -15.05
N GLY A 56 -18.59 -9.96 -15.00
CA GLY A 56 -18.81 -11.32 -15.48
C GLY A 56 -19.97 -11.40 -16.46
N ARG A 57 -20.16 -10.39 -17.34
CA ARG A 57 -21.08 -10.48 -18.49
C ARG A 57 -20.84 -9.37 -19.52
N ASP A 58 -19.76 -9.48 -20.30
CA ASP A 58 -19.90 -9.73 -21.74
C ASP A 58 -18.57 -10.20 -22.32
N ALA A 59 -18.57 -11.42 -22.81
CA ALA A 59 -17.48 -11.96 -23.61
C ALA A 59 -17.79 -11.62 -25.07
N GLY A 60 -17.03 -10.69 -25.66
CA GLY A 60 -17.14 -10.36 -27.08
C GLY A 60 -15.98 -9.49 -27.53
N GLU A 61 -15.30 -9.94 -28.58
CA GLU A 61 -14.29 -9.25 -29.38
C GLU A 61 -12.89 -9.00 -28.76
N GLN A 62 -11.99 -9.97 -29.00
CA GLN A 62 -10.58 -9.66 -29.24
C GLN A 62 -10.41 -9.20 -30.69
N PRO A 63 -9.84 -8.01 -30.96
CA PRO A 63 -9.10 -7.78 -32.19
C PRO A 63 -7.61 -7.97 -31.89
N GLY A 64 -6.99 -8.93 -32.57
CA GLY A 64 -5.54 -9.03 -32.61
C GLY A 64 -4.93 -7.77 -33.22
N LEU A 65 -3.87 -7.27 -32.59
CA LEU A 65 -2.94 -6.28 -33.15
C LEU A 65 -1.57 -6.45 -32.49
N ASP A 66 -0.56 -6.33 -33.33
CA ASP A 66 0.84 -6.77 -33.26
C ASP A 66 1.68 -6.34 -32.03
N PRO A 67 2.82 -7.03 -31.78
CA PRO A 67 3.82 -6.59 -30.81
C PRO A 67 4.62 -5.41 -31.36
N HIS A 68 4.16 -4.18 -31.10
CA HIS A 68 4.93 -2.97 -31.36
C HIS A 68 5.29 -2.30 -30.03
N ASP A 69 6.60 -2.14 -29.77
CA ASP A 69 7.12 -1.19 -28.78
C ASP A 69 6.57 0.22 -29.08
N PRO A 70 6.10 0.97 -28.07
CA PRO A 70 6.17 2.42 -28.11
C PRO A 70 7.02 2.91 -26.94
N GLU A 71 8.27 3.24 -27.26
CA GLU A 71 8.89 4.42 -26.68
C GLU A 71 8.00 5.64 -27.00
N GLY A 72 7.73 6.47 -26.00
CA GLY A 72 7.31 7.86 -26.27
C GLY A 72 5.81 8.18 -26.36
N ALA A 73 4.91 7.42 -25.75
CA ALA A 73 3.54 7.89 -25.50
C ALA A 73 3.30 8.04 -24.00
N THR A 74 3.50 9.24 -23.47
CA THR A 74 2.96 9.64 -22.16
C THR A 74 1.46 9.84 -22.30
N SER A 75 0.71 8.77 -22.55
CA SER A 75 -0.71 8.76 -22.21
C SER A 75 -0.81 9.05 -20.71
N PRO A 76 -1.74 9.91 -20.27
CA PRO A 76 -1.94 10.14 -18.85
C PRO A 76 -2.29 8.79 -18.22
N LEU A 77 -1.33 8.23 -17.48
CA LEU A 77 -1.50 6.94 -16.85
C LEU A 77 -2.72 7.04 -15.92
N PRO A 78 -3.61 6.03 -15.91
CA PRO A 78 -4.83 6.07 -15.13
C PRO A 78 -4.49 6.28 -13.64
N ALA A 79 -5.19 7.21 -12.97
CA ALA A 79 -4.89 7.59 -11.60
C ALA A 79 -4.77 6.37 -10.67
N LEU A 80 -3.59 6.18 -10.09
CA LEU A 80 -3.39 5.15 -9.06
C LEU A 80 -4.20 5.53 -7.82
N ARG A 81 -4.98 4.57 -7.32
CA ARG A 81 -5.74 4.68 -6.08
C ARG A 81 -5.72 3.35 -5.34
N GLY A 82 -5.73 3.43 -4.01
CA GLY A 82 -5.81 2.27 -3.13
C GLY A 82 -4.62 1.32 -3.28
N TRP A 83 -4.89 0.04 -3.53
CA TRP A 83 -3.84 -0.99 -3.56
C TRP A 83 -2.85 -0.82 -4.73
N ARG A 84 -3.29 -0.25 -5.87
CA ARG A 84 -2.43 -0.03 -7.05
C ARG A 84 -1.32 0.97 -6.74
N GLU A 85 -1.69 2.05 -6.04
CA GLU A 85 -0.75 3.07 -5.58
C GLU A 85 0.26 2.48 -4.60
N GLN A 86 -0.20 1.69 -3.63
CA GLN A 86 0.67 1.02 -2.66
C GLN A 86 1.66 0.07 -3.33
N ALA A 87 1.19 -0.76 -4.28
CA ALA A 87 2.05 -1.69 -5.00
C ALA A 87 3.12 -0.96 -5.85
N VAL A 88 2.73 0.12 -6.53
CA VAL A 88 3.65 0.93 -7.33
C VAL A 88 4.65 1.69 -6.45
N ALA A 89 4.21 2.30 -5.35
CA ALA A 89 5.07 3.00 -4.39
C ALA A 89 6.09 2.05 -3.74
N LEU A 90 5.66 0.83 -3.41
CA LEU A 90 6.52 -0.20 -2.85
C LEU A 90 7.60 -0.65 -3.85
N LEU A 91 7.19 -0.90 -5.10
CA LEU A 91 8.11 -1.26 -6.18
C LEU A 91 9.06 -0.12 -6.57
N ALA A 92 8.61 1.13 -6.48
CA ALA A 92 9.45 2.30 -6.72
C ALA A 92 10.50 2.48 -5.60
N THR A 93 10.11 2.26 -4.35
CA THR A 93 11.02 2.34 -3.18
C THR A 93 12.04 1.19 -3.16
N ALA A 94 11.68 0.02 -3.69
CA ALA A 94 12.53 -1.15 -3.63
C ALA A 94 13.79 -1.07 -4.51
N GLU A 95 13.84 -0.16 -5.50
CA GLU A 95 14.91 0.03 -6.52
C GLU A 95 15.31 -1.21 -7.33
N ARG A 96 14.86 -2.40 -6.94
CA ARG A 96 15.12 -3.70 -7.54
C ARG A 96 13.81 -4.34 -7.99
N PRO A 97 13.85 -5.17 -9.04
CA PRO A 97 12.67 -5.89 -9.48
C PRO A 97 12.25 -6.88 -8.37
N MET A 98 10.94 -6.97 -8.08
CA MET A 98 10.40 -7.84 -7.02
C MET A 98 9.48 -8.91 -7.59
N ARG A 99 9.42 -10.07 -6.92
CA ARG A 99 8.49 -11.16 -7.25
C ARG A 99 7.11 -10.88 -6.65
N ALA A 100 6.07 -11.41 -7.31
CA ALA A 100 4.69 -11.31 -6.81
C ALA A 100 4.55 -11.79 -5.35
N ARG A 101 5.29 -12.83 -4.98
CA ARG A 101 5.35 -13.38 -3.61
C ARG A 101 5.92 -12.37 -2.60
N GLU A 102 6.98 -11.67 -2.97
CA GLU A 102 7.64 -10.66 -2.14
C GLU A 102 6.73 -9.44 -1.96
N ILE A 103 5.95 -9.09 -2.98
CA ILE A 103 4.96 -8.02 -2.91
C ILE A 103 3.79 -8.41 -1.99
N VAL A 104 3.29 -9.65 -2.06
CA VAL A 104 2.26 -10.16 -1.13
C VAL A 104 2.74 -10.08 0.32
N GLN A 105 3.97 -10.53 0.59
CA GLN A 105 4.55 -10.48 1.93
C GLN A 105 4.76 -9.04 2.43
N ALA A 106 5.27 -8.15 1.57
CA ALA A 106 5.50 -6.77 1.94
C ALA A 106 4.20 -5.98 2.18
N LEU A 107 3.10 -6.41 1.55
CA LEU A 107 1.74 -5.91 1.81
C LEU A 107 1.07 -6.56 3.05
N GLY A 108 1.79 -7.41 3.79
CA GLY A 108 1.28 -8.07 5.00
C GLY A 108 0.18 -9.11 4.75
N ARG A 109 0.08 -9.64 3.52
CA ARG A 109 -0.92 -10.64 3.14
C ARG A 109 -0.37 -12.06 3.34
N PRO A 110 -1.23 -13.04 3.63
CA PRO A 110 -0.80 -14.43 3.77
C PRO A 110 -0.24 -14.96 2.44
N ASP A 111 0.92 -15.61 2.53
CA ASP A 111 1.69 -16.15 1.42
C ASP A 111 1.10 -17.49 0.91
N THR A 112 -0.17 -17.46 0.52
CA THR A 112 -0.90 -18.62 0.01
C THR A 112 -0.86 -18.62 -1.51
N ARG A 113 -0.78 -19.81 -2.15
CA ARG A 113 -0.76 -19.95 -3.62
C ARG A 113 -1.87 -19.16 -4.33
N SER A 114 -3.08 -19.17 -3.77
CA SER A 114 -4.23 -18.41 -4.31
C SER A 114 -3.97 -16.90 -4.29
N GLN A 115 -3.41 -16.38 -3.20
CA GLN A 115 -3.10 -14.94 -3.06
C GLN A 115 -1.94 -14.52 -3.96
N VAL A 116 -0.93 -15.37 -4.13
CA VAL A 116 0.19 -15.12 -5.04
C VAL A 116 -0.28 -15.09 -6.49
N GLU A 117 -1.17 -16.00 -6.90
CA GLU A 117 -1.70 -16.03 -8.26
C GLU A 117 -2.65 -14.84 -8.51
N GLY A 118 -3.53 -14.53 -7.57
CA GLY A 118 -4.35 -13.32 -7.64
C GLY A 118 -3.50 -12.04 -7.73
N MET A 119 -2.39 -11.97 -7.01
CA MET A 119 -1.44 -10.86 -7.10
C MET A 119 -0.73 -10.82 -8.47
N ARG A 120 -0.38 -11.97 -9.07
CA ARG A 120 0.20 -12.02 -10.42
C ARG A 120 -0.74 -11.43 -11.47
N SER A 121 -2.01 -11.85 -11.47
CA SER A 121 -3.01 -11.31 -12.39
C SER A 121 -3.21 -9.80 -12.21
N ARG A 122 -3.22 -9.33 -10.96
CA ARG A 122 -3.31 -7.91 -10.61
C ARG A 122 -2.08 -7.10 -11.06
N LEU A 123 -0.87 -7.62 -10.87
CA LEU A 123 0.37 -7.00 -11.34
C LEU A 123 0.45 -7.01 -12.87
N GLN A 124 -0.06 -8.05 -13.54
CA GLN A 124 -0.13 -8.10 -14.99
C GLN A 124 -1.04 -7.00 -15.55
N ARG A 125 -2.16 -6.67 -14.87
CA ARG A 125 -3.00 -5.52 -15.23
C ARG A 125 -2.23 -4.20 -15.14
N LEU A 126 -1.45 -4.01 -14.07
CA LEU A 126 -0.57 -2.83 -13.94
C LEU A 126 0.55 -2.78 -14.99
N VAL A 127 0.98 -3.92 -15.53
CA VAL A 127 1.90 -3.97 -16.67
C VAL A 127 1.20 -3.54 -17.95
N THR A 128 -0.02 -4.04 -18.20
CA THR A 128 -0.85 -3.63 -19.34
C THR A 128 -1.20 -2.15 -19.30
N ASP A 129 -1.51 -1.62 -18.12
CA ASP A 129 -1.79 -0.20 -17.88
C ASP A 129 -0.54 0.69 -17.99
N GLY A 130 0.65 0.11 -18.18
CA GLY A 130 1.91 0.83 -18.41
C GLY A 130 2.65 1.29 -17.15
N TRP A 131 2.16 0.98 -15.95
CA TRP A 131 2.79 1.36 -14.67
C TRP A 131 4.01 0.51 -14.32
N LEU A 132 3.95 -0.78 -14.63
CA LEU A 132 4.99 -1.75 -14.33
C LEU A 132 5.58 -2.33 -15.62
N ARG A 133 6.84 -2.71 -15.58
CA ARG A 133 7.50 -3.52 -16.59
C ARG A 133 7.83 -4.87 -15.98
N ARG A 134 7.49 -5.94 -16.69
CA ARG A 134 7.93 -7.29 -16.35
C ARG A 134 9.37 -7.47 -16.80
N ASP A 135 10.22 -7.91 -15.89
CA ASP A 135 11.62 -8.26 -16.13
C ASP A 135 11.78 -9.75 -15.84
N GLY A 136 12.35 -10.52 -16.77
CA GLY A 136 12.46 -11.96 -16.54
C GLY A 136 12.97 -12.79 -17.72
N SER A 137 13.84 -13.74 -17.39
CA SER A 137 14.27 -14.85 -18.23
C SER A 137 13.41 -16.09 -17.89
N THR A 138 12.61 -16.53 -18.87
CA THR A 138 11.83 -17.78 -19.11
C THR A 138 11.17 -18.57 -17.94
N ARG A 139 11.64 -18.50 -16.69
CA ARG A 139 11.12 -19.25 -15.54
C ARG A 139 10.80 -18.39 -14.31
N GLU A 140 11.36 -17.19 -14.20
CA GLU A 140 11.08 -16.28 -13.07
C GLU A 140 10.66 -14.91 -13.59
N PHE A 141 9.49 -14.46 -13.13
CA PHE A 141 8.92 -13.17 -13.51
C PHE A 141 9.06 -12.20 -12.36
N TRP A 142 9.74 -11.11 -12.65
CA TRP A 142 9.95 -10.00 -11.74
C TRP A 142 9.21 -8.78 -12.28
N TYR A 143 8.79 -7.91 -11.38
CA TYR A 143 8.09 -6.68 -11.72
C TYR A 143 8.94 -5.51 -11.26
N ARG A 144 9.14 -4.55 -12.16
CA ARG A 144 9.85 -3.30 -11.89
C ARG A 144 8.93 -2.14 -12.23
N CYS A 145 8.95 -1.07 -11.44
CA CYS A 145 8.21 0.13 -11.79
C CYS A 145 8.83 0.81 -13.03
N ARG A 146 8.00 1.19 -14.00
CA ARG A 146 8.43 1.95 -15.19
C ARG A 146 8.58 3.43 -14.87
N VAL A 147 7.81 3.92 -13.90
CA VAL A 147 7.80 5.31 -13.49
C VAL A 147 8.77 5.43 -12.33
N SER A 148 9.94 6.03 -12.56
CA SER A 148 10.66 6.65 -11.44
C SER A 148 9.66 7.62 -10.82
N LEU A 149 9.21 7.37 -9.58
CA LEU A 149 8.53 8.39 -8.81
C LEU A 149 9.59 9.47 -8.59
N GLY A 150 9.70 10.36 -9.59
CA GLY A 150 10.60 11.47 -9.60
C GLY A 150 10.31 12.23 -8.33
N THR A 151 11.31 12.26 -7.45
CA THR A 151 11.38 13.20 -6.35
C THR A 151 11.32 14.58 -6.97
N SER A 152 10.12 15.11 -7.14
CA SER A 152 9.94 16.51 -7.44
C SER A 152 10.09 17.24 -6.11
N VAL A 153 11.31 17.74 -5.92
CA VAL A 153 11.75 18.67 -4.89
C VAL A 153 10.80 19.86 -4.80
#